data_AF-A0A416W2K4-F1
#
_entry.id   AF-A0A416W2K4-F1
#
_cell.length_a   1.000
_cell.length_b   1.000
_cell.length_c   1.000
_cell.angle_alpha   90.00
_cell.angle_beta   90.00
_cell.angle_gamma   90.00
#
_symmetry.space_group_name_H-M   'P 1'
#
loop_
_entity.id
_entity.type
_entity.pdbx_description
1 polymer ?
#
loop_
_entity_poly.entity_id
_entity_poly.type
_entity_poly.pdbx_seq_one_letter_code
_entity_poly.pdbx_strand_id
1 'polypeptide(L)'
;MNRELRYALQGTARHTIFEGETWVSDLLADLTEENARHQISQRFDDRFSYTWFGILFQRGRASWAEKYGLLSLFNKGSHFMYMPIHKKQFRDPIWDNYLPERLKMLKKGHVLAELSWISEDEIELNKCIRKYTDCDNEEYDELEIRMKGFYNRHGHLKAPFTIEKVEIY
;
A
#
# COMPACT_ATOMS: atom_id res chain seq x y z
N MET A 1 11.18 18.71 -15.77
CA MET A 1 10.35 17.91 -14.84
C MET A 1 9.65 16.82 -15.65
N ASN A 2 10.24 15.62 -15.73
CA ASN A 2 9.71 14.48 -16.54
C ASN A 2 10.54 13.19 -16.38
N ARG A 3 11.80 13.29 -15.94
CA ARG A 3 12.71 12.13 -15.85
C ARG A 3 12.41 11.21 -14.66
N GLU A 4 11.99 11.77 -13.53
CA GLU A 4 11.65 11.02 -12.31
C GLU A 4 10.30 10.29 -12.43
N LEU A 5 9.31 10.92 -13.06
CA LEU A 5 8.02 10.28 -13.33
C LEU A 5 8.17 9.13 -14.33
N ARG A 6 8.94 9.33 -15.41
CA ARG A 6 9.29 8.25 -16.35
C ARG A 6 10.07 7.12 -15.67
N TYR A 7 10.85 7.41 -14.65
CA TYR A 7 11.54 6.38 -13.87
C TYR A 7 10.57 5.63 -12.95
N ALA A 8 9.58 6.32 -12.38
CA ALA A 8 8.55 5.74 -11.52
C ALA A 8 7.50 4.94 -12.30
N LEU A 9 7.17 5.28 -13.55
CA LEU A 9 6.19 4.59 -14.42
C LEU A 9 6.86 3.69 -15.47
N GLN A 10 7.90 2.97 -15.07
CA GLN A 10 8.62 1.98 -15.90
C GLN A 10 8.11 0.54 -15.73
N GLY A 11 7.01 0.37 -15.01
CA GLY A 11 6.42 -0.93 -14.77
C GLY A 11 5.78 -1.55 -16.01
N THR A 12 5.12 -2.68 -15.84
CA THR A 12 4.44 -3.39 -16.91
C THR A 12 3.07 -3.89 -16.46
N ALA A 13 2.10 -3.86 -17.38
CA ALA A 13 0.81 -4.51 -17.18
C ALA A 13 0.83 -6.00 -17.53
N ARG A 14 1.96 -6.56 -18.00
CA ARG A 14 2.05 -7.98 -18.38
C ARG A 14 1.67 -8.88 -17.20
N HIS A 15 0.86 -9.90 -17.48
CA HIS A 15 0.35 -10.87 -16.52
C HIS A 15 -0.49 -10.24 -15.40
N THR A 16 -1.07 -9.06 -15.63
CA THR A 16 -2.01 -8.43 -14.71
C THR A 16 -3.38 -8.30 -15.37
N ILE A 17 -4.37 -7.90 -14.58
CA ILE A 17 -5.72 -7.66 -15.10
C ILE A 17 -5.80 -6.46 -16.06
N PHE A 18 -4.73 -5.67 -16.20
CA PHE A 18 -4.68 -4.51 -17.08
C PHE A 18 -3.93 -4.79 -18.40
N GLU A 19 -3.49 -6.04 -18.61
CA GLU A 19 -2.81 -6.42 -19.85
C GLU A 19 -3.73 -6.18 -21.07
N GLY A 20 -3.29 -5.32 -21.99
CA GLY A 20 -4.04 -4.97 -23.20
C GLY A 20 -5.17 -3.95 -23.00
N GLU A 21 -5.36 -3.39 -21.80
CA GLU A 21 -6.34 -2.33 -21.59
C GLU A 21 -5.85 -1.00 -22.21
N THR A 22 -6.75 -0.28 -22.90
CA THR A 22 -6.39 0.93 -23.66
C THR A 22 -5.95 2.07 -22.76
N TRP A 23 -6.58 2.27 -21.60
CA TRP A 23 -6.21 3.32 -20.65
C TRP A 23 -4.77 3.18 -20.14
N VAL A 24 -4.21 1.96 -20.10
CA VAL A 24 -2.79 1.74 -19.76
C VAL A 24 -1.91 2.26 -20.89
N SER A 25 -2.30 2.01 -22.14
CA SER A 25 -1.57 2.53 -23.30
C SER A 25 -1.62 4.07 -23.31
N ASP A 26 -2.77 4.66 -22.99
CA ASP A 26 -2.95 6.12 -22.90
C ASP A 26 -2.15 6.73 -21.73
N LEU A 27 -2.11 6.04 -20.58
CA LEU A 27 -1.27 6.42 -19.44
C LEU A 27 0.22 6.41 -19.80
N LEU A 28 0.68 5.35 -20.47
CA LEU A 28 2.09 5.18 -20.83
C LEU A 28 2.53 6.05 -22.01
N ALA A 29 1.59 6.45 -22.87
CA ALA A 29 1.84 7.36 -23.99
C ALA A 29 2.11 8.80 -23.55
N ASP A 30 1.43 9.26 -22.49
CA ASP A 30 1.63 10.59 -21.89
C ASP A 30 1.94 10.50 -20.39
N LEU A 31 3.22 10.30 -20.07
CA LEU A 31 3.70 10.20 -18.70
C LEU A 31 3.82 11.59 -18.07
N THR A 32 2.68 12.11 -17.58
CA THR A 32 2.60 13.30 -16.72
C THR A 32 1.84 12.97 -15.43
N GLU A 33 2.10 13.72 -14.35
CA GLU A 33 1.36 13.52 -13.09
C GLU A 33 -0.13 13.79 -13.25
N GLU A 34 -0.47 14.77 -14.09
CA GLU A 34 -1.85 15.14 -14.39
C GLU A 34 -2.56 14.01 -15.16
N ASN A 35 -1.94 13.46 -16.21
CA ASN A 35 -2.50 12.32 -16.93
C ASN A 35 -2.59 11.08 -16.03
N ALA A 36 -1.56 10.79 -15.23
CA ALA A 36 -1.61 9.68 -14.28
C ALA A 36 -2.73 9.84 -13.25
N ARG A 37 -2.91 11.04 -12.69
CA ARG A 37 -4.07 11.36 -11.83
C ARG A 37 -5.38 11.13 -12.56
N HIS A 38 -5.53 11.70 -13.76
CA HIS A 38 -6.75 11.64 -14.54
C HIS A 38 -7.14 10.20 -14.91
N GLN A 39 -6.25 9.45 -15.55
CA GLN A 39 -6.50 8.08 -16.02
C GLN A 39 -6.82 7.13 -14.86
N ILE A 40 -6.07 7.23 -13.75
CA ILE A 40 -6.28 6.38 -12.58
C ILE A 40 -7.59 6.75 -11.87
N SER A 41 -7.86 8.04 -11.65
CA SER A 41 -9.13 8.45 -11.01
C SER A 41 -10.32 7.98 -11.84
N GLN A 42 -10.28 8.19 -13.16
CA GLN A 42 -11.35 7.81 -14.07
C GLN A 42 -11.56 6.28 -14.15
N ARG A 43 -10.47 5.50 -14.24
CA ARG A 43 -10.55 4.03 -14.36
C ARG A 43 -11.17 3.37 -13.12
N PHE A 44 -10.99 3.97 -11.95
CA PHE A 44 -11.38 3.38 -10.67
C PHE A 44 -12.48 4.16 -9.93
N ASP A 45 -13.21 5.04 -10.60
CA ASP A 45 -14.29 5.84 -10.00
C ASP A 45 -13.83 6.55 -8.71
N ASP A 46 -12.67 7.23 -8.78
CA ASP A 46 -12.03 7.97 -7.68
C ASP A 46 -11.63 7.14 -6.44
N ARG A 47 -11.75 5.81 -6.50
CA ARG A 47 -11.30 4.91 -5.41
C ARG A 47 -9.80 4.93 -5.23
N PHE A 48 -9.06 5.29 -6.28
CA PHE A 48 -7.61 5.46 -6.29
C PHE A 48 -7.25 6.87 -6.71
N SER A 49 -6.34 7.49 -5.96
CA SER A 49 -5.75 8.77 -6.35
C SER A 49 -4.24 8.63 -6.45
N TYR A 50 -3.71 8.96 -7.62
CA TYR A 50 -2.27 9.11 -7.83
C TYR A 50 -1.78 10.42 -7.21
N THR A 51 -0.63 10.36 -6.56
CA THR A 51 0.07 11.52 -5.98
C THR A 51 1.53 11.48 -6.40
N TRP A 52 2.38 12.31 -5.81
CA TRP A 52 3.77 12.47 -6.26
C TRP A 52 4.55 11.14 -6.20
N PHE A 53 5.48 10.92 -7.16
CA PHE A 53 6.43 9.81 -7.17
C PHE A 53 5.89 8.37 -7.03
N GLY A 54 4.89 7.97 -7.82
CA GLY A 54 4.46 6.55 -7.78
C GLY A 54 3.58 6.21 -6.56
N ILE A 55 3.19 7.21 -5.77
CA ILE A 55 2.38 7.03 -4.56
C ILE A 55 0.89 6.97 -4.94
N LEU A 56 0.28 5.82 -4.68
CA LEU A 56 -1.16 5.60 -4.86
C LEU A 56 -1.85 5.61 -3.49
N PHE A 57 -2.93 6.37 -3.37
CA PHE A 57 -3.82 6.31 -2.21
C PHE A 57 -5.14 5.62 -2.59
N GLN A 58 -5.53 4.62 -1.82
CA GLN A 58 -6.82 3.95 -1.96
C GLN A 58 -7.81 4.43 -0.89
N ARG A 59 -8.92 5.00 -1.34
CA ARG A 59 -10.04 5.46 -0.50
C ARG A 59 -11.19 4.44 -0.46
N GLY A 60 -11.40 3.72 -1.55
CA GLY A 60 -12.47 2.72 -1.70
C GLY A 60 -12.04 1.29 -1.40
N ARG A 61 -12.92 0.32 -1.65
CA ARG A 61 -12.52 -1.10 -1.68
C ARG A 61 -11.83 -1.41 -3.01
N ALA A 62 -10.83 -2.29 -2.95
CA ALA A 62 -10.14 -2.81 -4.14
C ALA A 62 -9.80 -4.29 -3.94
N SER A 63 -10.00 -5.07 -5.01
CA SER A 63 -9.56 -6.45 -5.12
C SER A 63 -8.02 -6.53 -5.13
N TRP A 64 -7.46 -7.69 -4.77
CA TRP A 64 -6.01 -7.86 -4.83
C TRP A 64 -5.47 -7.69 -6.25
N ALA A 65 -6.21 -8.16 -7.25
CA ALA A 65 -5.82 -8.03 -8.65
C ALA A 65 -5.69 -6.56 -9.09
N GLU A 66 -6.60 -5.68 -8.65
CA GLU A 66 -6.48 -4.23 -8.89
C GLU A 66 -5.24 -3.64 -8.22
N LYS A 67 -4.96 -4.02 -6.96
CA LYS A 67 -3.78 -3.53 -6.23
C LYS A 67 -2.48 -3.97 -6.89
N TYR A 68 -2.41 -5.25 -7.25
CA TYR A 68 -1.27 -5.84 -7.95
C TYR A 68 -1.06 -5.19 -9.31
N GLY A 69 -2.12 -5.10 -10.12
CA GLY A 69 -2.05 -4.49 -11.44
C GLY A 69 -1.64 -3.03 -11.38
N LEU A 70 -2.11 -2.27 -10.37
CA LEU A 70 -1.74 -0.87 -10.25
C LEU A 70 -0.28 -0.74 -9.85
N LEU A 71 0.16 -1.49 -8.82
CA LEU A 71 1.55 -1.50 -8.41
C LEU A 71 2.49 -1.92 -9.54
N SER A 72 2.09 -2.88 -10.38
CA SER A 72 2.93 -3.37 -11.47
C SER A 72 3.21 -2.30 -12.53
N LEU A 73 2.38 -1.26 -12.65
CA LEU A 73 2.62 -0.13 -13.55
C LEU A 73 3.73 0.82 -13.06
N PHE A 74 4.03 0.80 -11.76
CA PHE A 74 5.01 1.68 -11.15
C PHE A 74 6.27 0.92 -10.74
N ASN A 75 7.40 1.27 -11.33
CA ASN A 75 8.70 0.81 -10.90
C ASN A 75 9.00 1.38 -9.50
N LYS A 76 9.02 0.51 -8.49
CA LYS A 76 9.16 0.87 -7.06
C LYS A 76 8.02 1.76 -6.53
N GLY A 77 6.82 1.67 -7.12
CA GLY A 77 5.66 2.36 -6.59
C GLY A 77 5.26 1.84 -5.21
N SER A 78 4.67 2.72 -4.42
CA SER A 78 4.09 2.40 -3.11
C SER A 78 2.61 2.70 -3.13
N HIS A 79 1.81 1.75 -2.64
CA HIS A 79 0.38 1.89 -2.55
C HIS A 79 -0.04 1.95 -1.08
N PHE A 80 -0.53 3.11 -0.67
CA PHE A 80 -1.04 3.40 0.67
C PHE A 80 -2.54 3.16 0.75
N MET A 81 -2.96 2.37 1.73
CA MET A 81 -4.35 2.03 1.97
C MET A 81 -4.64 1.89 3.45
N TYR A 82 -5.87 2.22 3.85
CA TYR A 82 -6.37 1.86 5.17
C TYR A 82 -6.87 0.42 5.15
N MET A 83 -6.28 -0.43 6.00
CA MET A 83 -6.65 -1.84 6.11
C MET A 83 -7.25 -2.16 7.48
N PRO A 84 -8.32 -2.97 7.55
CA PRO A 84 -8.77 -3.52 8.82
C PRO A 84 -7.73 -4.50 9.38
N ILE A 85 -7.66 -4.57 10.70
CA ILE A 85 -6.81 -5.49 11.43
C ILE A 85 -7.61 -6.74 11.80
N HIS A 86 -7.16 -7.91 11.35
CA HIS A 86 -7.78 -9.18 11.74
C HIS A 86 -6.84 -9.99 12.64
N LYS A 87 -7.27 -10.29 13.88
CA LYS A 87 -6.50 -11.09 14.86
C LYS A 87 -5.82 -12.34 14.27
N LYS A 88 -6.50 -13.04 13.36
CA LYS A 88 -5.99 -14.28 12.74
C LYS A 88 -4.77 -14.06 11.83
N GLN A 89 -4.52 -12.84 11.35
CA GLN A 89 -3.33 -12.47 10.58
C GLN A 89 -2.08 -12.37 11.47
N PHE A 90 -2.26 -12.40 12.78
CA PHE A 90 -1.22 -12.18 13.78
C PHE A 90 -1.04 -13.47 14.58
N ARG A 91 0.03 -14.22 14.28
CA ARG A 91 0.40 -15.43 15.01
C ARG A 91 1.79 -15.33 15.63
N ASP A 92 2.38 -14.13 15.62
CA ASP A 92 3.68 -13.90 16.24
C ASP A 92 3.53 -13.95 17.78
N PRO A 93 4.23 -14.85 18.48
CA PRO A 93 4.18 -14.94 19.95
C PRO A 93 4.56 -13.64 20.65
N ILE A 94 5.26 -12.72 19.97
CA ILE A 94 5.58 -11.40 20.53
C ILE A 94 4.33 -10.61 20.91
N TRP A 95 3.18 -10.87 20.26
CA TRP A 95 1.88 -10.24 20.57
C TRP A 95 1.39 -10.53 21.98
N ASP A 96 1.75 -11.68 22.55
CA ASP A 96 1.35 -12.06 23.91
C ASP A 96 2.04 -11.18 24.98
N ASN A 97 3.14 -10.52 24.59
CA ASN A 97 3.89 -9.60 25.43
C ASN A 97 3.50 -8.11 25.23
N TYR A 98 2.55 -7.81 24.34
CA TYR A 98 2.09 -6.43 24.14
C TYR A 98 1.05 -6.01 25.19
N LEU A 99 1.14 -4.75 25.64
CA LEU A 99 0.22 -4.18 26.62
C LEU A 99 -1.26 -4.37 26.19
N PRO A 100 -2.17 -4.76 27.11
CA PRO A 100 -3.58 -5.02 26.80
C PRO A 100 -4.32 -3.85 26.12
N GLU A 101 -3.87 -2.61 26.35
CA GLU A 101 -4.39 -1.38 25.74
C GLU A 101 -4.05 -1.29 24.24
N ARG A 102 -2.84 -1.67 23.85
CA ARG A 102 -2.41 -1.76 22.44
C ARG A 102 -3.19 -2.85 21.70
N LEU A 103 -3.43 -3.99 22.35
CA LEU A 103 -4.30 -5.05 21.83
C LEU A 103 -5.77 -4.61 21.66
N LYS A 104 -6.24 -3.59 22.41
CA LYS A 104 -7.58 -3.01 22.23
C LYS A 104 -7.65 -2.05 21.03
N MET A 105 -6.58 -1.30 20.74
CA MET A 105 -6.50 -0.45 19.54
C MET A 105 -6.59 -1.27 18.25
N LEU A 106 -5.89 -2.42 18.21
CA LEU A 106 -5.97 -3.38 17.11
C LEU A 106 -7.38 -3.94 16.87
N LYS A 107 -8.22 -3.97 17.92
CA LYS A 107 -9.60 -4.47 17.83
C LYS A 107 -10.57 -3.40 17.30
N LYS A 108 -10.17 -2.13 17.24
CA LYS A 108 -11.05 -0.99 16.98
C LYS A 108 -10.75 -0.21 15.69
N GLY A 109 -9.59 -0.38 15.06
CA GLY A 109 -9.11 0.54 14.02
C GLY A 109 -8.81 -0.06 12.64
N HIS A 110 -8.77 0.84 11.65
CA HIS A 110 -8.04 0.64 10.39
C HIS A 110 -6.59 1.13 10.59
N VAL A 111 -5.63 0.50 9.93
CA VAL A 111 -4.23 0.96 9.90
C VAL A 111 -3.81 1.39 8.52
N LEU A 112 -2.95 2.40 8.47
CA LEU A 112 -2.27 2.75 7.24
C LEU A 112 -1.29 1.62 6.89
N ALA A 113 -1.46 1.07 5.70
CA ALA A 113 -0.59 0.04 5.17
C ALA A 113 -0.02 0.52 3.84
N GLU A 114 1.28 0.29 3.67
CA GLU A 114 2.04 0.51 2.45
C GLU A 114 2.30 -0.84 1.80
N LEU A 115 1.86 -0.99 0.56
CA LEU A 115 2.13 -2.13 -0.28
C LEU A 115 3.19 -1.70 -1.31
N SER A 116 4.35 -2.34 -1.30
CA SER A 116 5.51 -1.96 -2.11
C SER A 116 6.08 -3.16 -2.88
N TRP A 117 6.62 -2.88 -4.06
CA TRP A 117 7.20 -3.90 -4.93
C TRP A 117 8.58 -4.34 -4.45
N ILE A 118 8.82 -5.65 -4.30
CA ILE A 118 10.13 -6.22 -3.96
C ILE A 118 10.73 -6.92 -5.17
N SER A 119 9.96 -7.82 -5.80
CA SER A 119 10.37 -8.57 -6.99
C SER A 119 9.14 -9.03 -7.78
N GLU A 120 9.36 -9.67 -8.93
CA GLU A 120 8.29 -10.15 -9.83
C GLU A 120 7.21 -11.00 -9.13
N ASP A 121 7.57 -11.76 -8.11
CA ASP A 121 6.68 -12.65 -7.37
C ASP A 121 6.54 -12.32 -5.87
N GLU A 122 7.03 -11.14 -5.47
CA GLU A 122 7.01 -10.74 -4.07
C GLU A 122 6.66 -9.26 -3.88
N ILE A 123 5.60 -9.07 -3.10
CA ILE A 123 5.13 -7.76 -2.66
C ILE A 123 5.28 -7.70 -1.15
N GLU A 124 5.85 -6.61 -0.66
CA GLU A 124 5.95 -6.31 0.76
C GLU A 124 4.74 -5.49 1.18
N LEU A 125 4.13 -5.86 2.31
CA LEU A 125 3.11 -5.08 2.98
C LEU A 125 3.66 -4.63 4.33
N ASN A 126 3.92 -3.34 4.44
CA ASN A 126 4.26 -2.68 5.67
C ASN A 126 3.01 -2.06 6.29
N LYS A 127 2.55 -2.57 7.43
CA LYS A 127 1.47 -1.94 8.20
C LYS A 127 2.08 -1.07 9.27
N CYS A 128 1.66 0.19 9.34
CA CYS A 128 1.95 1.06 10.46
C CYS A 128 0.73 1.13 11.37
N ILE A 129 0.89 0.66 12.60
CA ILE A 129 -0.12 0.86 13.65
C ILE A 129 0.25 2.17 14.35
N ARG A 130 -0.63 3.17 14.24
CA ARG A 130 -0.53 4.43 15.00
C ARG A 130 -1.40 4.35 16.25
N LYS A 131 -1.01 5.11 17.27
CA LYS A 131 -1.90 5.52 18.35
C LYS A 131 -2.93 6.48 17.77
N TYR A 132 -4.19 6.04 17.64
CA TYR A 132 -5.29 6.99 17.52
C TYR A 132 -5.46 7.63 18.90
N THR A 133 -4.79 8.75 19.13
CA THR A 133 -5.35 9.83 19.91
C THR A 133 -6.11 10.70 18.91
N ASP A 134 -7.38 11.01 19.19
CA ASP A 134 -8.12 12.03 18.44
C ASP A 134 -7.33 13.34 18.56
N CYS A 135 -6.50 13.64 17.57
CA CYS A 135 -5.62 14.80 17.60
C CYS A 135 -5.73 15.54 16.28
N ASP A 136 -6.53 16.61 16.33
CA ASP A 136 -6.54 17.75 15.42
C ASP A 136 -5.21 18.56 15.45
N ASN A 137 -4.07 17.94 15.78
CA ASN A 137 -2.81 18.65 15.96
C ASN A 137 -1.74 18.21 14.95
N GLU A 138 -1.18 19.22 14.29
CA GLU A 138 -0.23 19.20 13.17
C GLU A 138 1.19 18.74 13.56
N GLU A 139 1.33 17.72 14.40
CA GLU A 139 2.63 17.07 14.63
C GLU A 139 2.59 15.63 14.08
N TYR A 140 3.56 15.31 13.21
CA TYR A 140 3.72 13.97 12.65
C TYR A 140 4.13 13.01 13.77
N ASP A 141 3.14 12.44 14.47
CA ASP A 141 3.35 11.47 15.56
C ASP A 141 4.18 10.25 15.11
N GLU A 142 5.10 9.87 15.98
CA GLU A 142 6.07 8.78 15.81
C GLU A 142 5.40 7.42 15.56
N LEU A 143 6.05 6.60 14.73
CA LEU A 143 5.56 5.31 14.30
C LEU A 143 5.69 4.29 15.44
N GLU A 144 4.57 3.86 16.04
CA GLU A 144 4.61 3.03 17.25
C GLU A 144 4.95 1.55 16.98
N ILE A 145 4.47 0.97 15.87
CA ILE A 145 4.75 -0.42 15.47
C ILE A 145 4.74 -0.53 13.95
N ARG A 146 5.81 -1.10 13.37
CA ARG A 146 5.84 -1.54 11.98
C ARG A 146 5.66 -3.03 11.91
N MET A 147 4.81 -3.47 10.99
CA MET A 147 4.61 -4.88 10.71
C MET A 147 4.90 -5.15 9.27
N LYS A 148 5.60 -6.24 9.03
CA LYS A 148 6.06 -6.61 7.71
C LYS A 148 5.49 -7.97 7.33
N GLY A 149 4.95 -8.07 6.12
CA GLY A 149 4.44 -9.31 5.57
C GLY A 149 4.71 -9.39 4.07
N PHE A 150 5.00 -10.58 3.58
CA PHE A 150 5.29 -10.82 2.16
C PHE A 150 4.12 -11.53 1.51
N TYR A 151 3.63 -10.97 0.41
CA TYR A 151 2.55 -11.50 -0.40
C TYR A 151 3.09 -12.00 -1.73
N ASN A 152 2.51 -13.08 -2.24
CA ASN A 152 2.69 -13.43 -3.64
C ASN A 152 1.75 -12.59 -4.54
N ARG A 153 1.92 -12.72 -5.86
CA ARG A 153 1.08 -12.04 -6.87
C ARG A 153 -0.43 -12.31 -6.74
N HIS A 154 -0.82 -13.40 -6.10
CA HIS A 154 -2.22 -13.79 -5.88
C HIS A 154 -2.81 -13.25 -4.57
N GLY A 155 -2.01 -12.57 -3.75
CA GLY A 155 -2.48 -12.01 -2.48
C GLY A 155 -2.50 -13.00 -1.34
N HIS A 156 -1.76 -14.09 -1.48
CA HIS A 156 -1.52 -15.02 -0.38
C HIS A 156 -0.29 -14.57 0.39
N LEU A 157 -0.49 -14.37 1.70
CA LEU A 157 0.57 -14.10 2.65
C LEU A 157 1.46 -15.34 2.77
N LYS A 158 2.77 -15.20 2.50
CA LYS A 158 3.74 -16.31 2.49
C LYS A 158 4.08 -16.82 3.90
N ALA A 159 3.97 -15.98 4.93
CA ALA A 159 4.23 -16.31 6.33
C ALA A 159 3.49 -15.34 7.27
N PRO A 160 3.27 -15.66 8.55
CA PRO A 160 2.74 -14.69 9.52
C PRO A 160 3.51 -13.36 9.48
N PHE A 161 2.82 -12.25 9.74
CA PHE A 161 3.49 -10.95 9.82
C PHE A 161 4.58 -10.96 10.90
N THR A 162 5.73 -10.39 10.59
CA THR A 162 6.80 -10.11 11.56
C THR A 162 6.61 -8.71 12.11
N ILE A 163 6.81 -8.54 13.41
CA ILE A 163 6.81 -7.21 14.04
C ILE A 163 8.23 -6.65 14.05
N GLU A 164 8.41 -5.51 13.40
CA GLU A 164 9.59 -4.67 13.54
C GLU A 164 9.29 -3.66 14.66
N LYS A 165 9.89 -3.86 15.83
CA LYS A 165 9.91 -2.80 16.85
C LYS A 165 10.76 -1.67 16.30
N VAL A 166 10.14 -0.53 16.01
CA VAL A 166 10.88 0.70 15.77
C VAL A 166 11.24 1.21 17.16
N GLU A 167 12.54 1.23 17.49
CA GLU A 167 13.02 1.92 18.68
C GLU A 167 12.61 3.39 18.58
N ILE A 168 11.88 3.85 19.58
CA ILE A 168 11.56 5.26 19.77
C ILE A 168 12.80 5.86 20.45
N TYR A 169 13.48 6.79 19.77
CA TYR A 169 14.63 7.53 20.32
C TYR A 169 14.15 8.86 20.89
#